data_AF-A0A3B0VPV7-F1
#
_entry.id   AF-A0A3B0VPV7-F1
#
_cell.length_a   1.000
_cell.length_b   1.000
_cell.length_c   1.000
_cell.angle_alpha   90.00
_cell.angle_beta   90.00
_cell.angle_gamma   90.00
#
_symmetry.space_group_name_H-M   'P 1'
#
loop_
_entity.id
_entity.type
_entity.pdbx_description
1 polymer ?
#
loop_
_entity_poly.entity_id
_entity_poly.type
_entity_poly.pdbx_seq_one_letter_code
_entity_poly.pdbx_strand_id
1 'polypeptide(L)'
;MKSEKFEVAAYPEMWDGLGMDVARFDKARLMLGEAYEKLFLSQTRRPEKMAYFDEMISEIFGGRIKEILAVKNSGKPVVGTFCVYIPEEIVVAAGGVCIGLCGGSPGSIPDAEKILPRNICPMVKSAYGFKAGRICPYFQVVDFVYGETTCDAKKKTWEILDRLLPTYVMEI
;
A
#
# COMPACT_ATOMS: atom_id res chain seq x y z
N MET A 1 7.50 33.65 -9.16
CA MET A 1 8.13 32.44 -8.59
C MET A 1 7.48 31.27 -9.29
N LYS A 2 8.15 30.61 -10.24
CA LYS A 2 7.59 29.40 -10.85
C LYS A 2 7.56 28.36 -9.74
N SER A 3 6.37 28.00 -9.27
CA SER A 3 6.18 26.92 -8.31
C SER A 3 6.91 25.69 -8.85
N GLU A 4 7.84 25.14 -8.10
CA GLU A 4 8.37 23.82 -8.42
C GLU A 4 7.19 22.84 -8.46
N LYS A 5 7.15 22.01 -9.51
CA LYS A 5 6.10 21.01 -9.72
C LYS A 5 6.16 20.03 -8.54
N PHE A 6 5.02 19.69 -7.96
CA PHE A 6 5.02 18.73 -6.85
C PHE A 6 5.44 17.36 -7.36
N GLU A 7 6.45 16.77 -6.71
CA GLU A 7 6.98 15.47 -7.07
C GLU A 7 6.94 14.53 -5.87
N VAL A 8 6.51 13.29 -6.12
CA VAL A 8 6.65 12.19 -5.17
C VAL A 8 8.05 11.62 -5.35
N ALA A 9 8.90 11.62 -4.33
CA ALA A 9 10.29 11.20 -4.42
C ALA A 9 10.47 9.75 -4.94
N ALA A 10 11.56 9.54 -5.69
CA ALA A 10 11.88 8.26 -6.31
C ALA A 10 12.97 7.49 -5.55
N TYR A 11 12.76 6.18 -5.37
CA TYR A 11 13.70 5.29 -4.67
C TYR A 11 13.90 3.96 -5.43
N PRO A 12 14.34 4.00 -6.70
CA PRO A 12 14.37 2.84 -7.58
C PRO A 12 15.18 1.67 -7.03
N GLU A 13 16.34 1.92 -6.43
CA GLU A 13 17.19 0.86 -5.84
C GLU A 13 16.50 0.14 -4.67
N MET A 14 15.80 0.89 -3.81
CA MET A 14 15.05 0.32 -2.70
C MET A 14 13.88 -0.52 -3.20
N TRP A 15 13.14 -0.01 -4.21
CA TRP A 15 12.01 -0.74 -4.79
C TRP A 15 12.45 -1.99 -5.55
N ASP A 16 13.59 -1.93 -6.24
CA ASP A 16 14.20 -3.10 -6.88
C ASP A 16 14.60 -4.16 -5.85
N GLY A 17 15.21 -3.74 -4.74
CA GLY A 17 15.52 -4.61 -3.60
C GLY A 17 14.29 -5.26 -2.95
N LEU A 18 13.10 -4.69 -3.15
CA LEU A 18 11.80 -5.26 -2.75
C LEU A 18 11.18 -6.18 -3.82
N GLY A 19 11.86 -6.42 -4.93
CA GLY A 19 11.39 -7.25 -6.04
C GLY A 19 10.25 -6.63 -6.84
N MET A 20 10.12 -5.30 -6.83
CA MET A 20 9.04 -4.59 -7.51
C MET A 20 9.20 -4.52 -9.03
N ASP A 21 8.09 -4.34 -9.75
CA ASP A 21 8.10 -3.84 -11.13
C ASP A 21 8.28 -2.31 -11.11
N VAL A 22 9.54 -1.89 -10.97
CA VAL A 22 9.91 -0.47 -10.82
C VAL A 22 9.48 0.37 -12.02
N ALA A 23 9.66 -0.13 -13.25
CA ALA A 23 9.34 0.60 -14.46
C ALA A 23 7.84 0.89 -14.58
N ARG A 24 6.98 -0.07 -14.21
CA ARG A 24 5.53 0.14 -14.18
C ARG A 24 5.11 1.04 -13.01
N PHE A 25 5.69 0.81 -11.83
CA PHE A 25 5.37 1.56 -10.63
C PHE A 25 5.74 3.05 -10.75
N ASP A 26 6.88 3.37 -11.34
CA ASP A 26 7.36 4.75 -11.47
C ASP A 26 6.42 5.64 -12.29
N LYS A 27 5.78 5.07 -13.33
CA LYS A 27 4.73 5.76 -14.08
C LYS A 27 3.53 6.11 -13.19
N ALA A 28 3.13 5.20 -12.30
CA ALA A 28 2.02 5.44 -11.37
C ALA A 28 2.39 6.51 -10.32
N ARG A 29 3.63 6.53 -9.84
CA ARG A 29 4.15 7.58 -8.95
C ARG A 29 4.06 8.97 -9.60
N LEU A 30 4.52 9.11 -10.84
CA LEU A 30 4.48 10.39 -11.56
C LEU A 30 3.04 10.89 -11.72
N MET A 31 2.11 10.00 -12.10
CA MET A 31 0.69 10.34 -12.19
C MET A 31 0.08 10.76 -10.84
N LEU A 32 0.53 10.16 -9.73
CA LEU A 32 0.09 10.55 -8.39
C LEU A 32 0.52 11.99 -8.06
N GLY A 33 1.77 12.38 -8.39
CA GLY A 33 2.26 13.74 -8.18
C GLY A 33 1.41 14.78 -8.91
N GLU A 34 1.14 14.55 -10.19
CA GLU A 34 0.31 15.44 -11.01
C GLU A 34 -1.13 15.52 -10.49
N ALA A 35 -1.72 14.38 -10.11
CA ALA A 35 -3.06 14.34 -9.54
C ALA A 35 -3.12 15.07 -8.19
N TYR A 36 -2.11 14.92 -7.34
CA TYR A 36 -2.06 15.56 -6.02
C TYR A 36 -1.93 17.08 -6.14
N GLU A 37 -1.07 17.56 -7.05
CA GLU A 37 -0.92 18.98 -7.35
C GLU A 37 -2.26 19.58 -7.81
N LYS A 38 -2.91 18.91 -8.77
CA LYS A 38 -4.18 19.37 -9.34
C LYS A 38 -5.34 19.32 -8.35
N LEU A 39 -5.43 18.27 -7.53
CA LEU A 39 -6.59 18.04 -6.66
C LEU A 39 -6.44 18.71 -5.29
N PHE A 40 -5.25 18.71 -4.69
CA PHE A 40 -5.03 19.20 -3.34
C PHE A 40 -4.30 20.54 -3.35
N LEU A 41 -3.12 20.64 -3.98
CA LEU A 41 -2.29 21.85 -3.88
C LEU A 41 -2.90 23.06 -4.60
N SER A 42 -3.79 22.83 -5.58
CA SER A 42 -4.54 23.89 -6.25
C SER A 42 -5.66 24.52 -5.40
N GLN A 43 -6.08 23.88 -4.30
CA GLN A 43 -7.17 24.38 -3.48
C GLN A 43 -6.71 25.58 -2.65
N THR A 44 -7.57 26.60 -2.57
CA THR A 44 -7.31 27.78 -1.73
C THR A 44 -7.77 27.55 -0.29
N ARG A 45 -7.15 28.25 0.66
CA ARG A 45 -7.52 28.24 2.11
C ARG A 45 -7.36 26.87 2.79
N ARG A 46 -6.37 26.08 2.37
CA ARG A 46 -5.95 24.87 3.10
C ARG A 46 -5.28 25.26 4.44
N PRO A 47 -5.56 24.56 5.55
CA PRO A 47 -4.87 24.81 6.81
C PRO A 47 -3.35 24.65 6.67
N GLU A 48 -2.54 25.51 7.30
CA GLU A 48 -1.07 25.43 7.24
C GLU A 48 -0.53 24.08 7.73
N LYS A 49 -1.20 23.45 8.70
CA LYS A 49 -0.85 22.11 9.20
C LYS A 49 -0.97 21.00 8.15
N MET A 50 -1.55 21.28 6.98
CA MET A 50 -1.55 20.33 5.86
C MET A 50 -0.17 20.08 5.27
N ALA A 51 0.81 20.97 5.53
CA ALA A 51 2.18 20.82 5.05
C ALA A 51 2.82 19.48 5.44
N TYR A 52 2.53 18.96 6.65
CA TYR A 52 2.99 17.64 7.08
C TYR A 52 2.47 16.52 6.17
N PHE A 53 1.19 16.57 5.80
CA PHE A 53 0.59 15.56 4.92
C PHE A 53 1.05 15.73 3.48
N ASP A 54 1.29 16.96 3.02
CA ASP A 54 1.89 17.23 1.70
C ASP A 54 3.30 16.62 1.60
N GLU A 55 4.13 16.81 2.63
CA GLU A 55 5.45 16.19 2.74
C GLU A 55 5.34 14.67 2.82
N MET A 56 4.44 14.13 3.64
CA MET A 56 4.18 12.69 3.69
C MET A 56 3.78 12.11 2.32
N ILE A 57 2.99 12.82 1.52
CA ILE A 57 2.65 12.37 0.16
C ILE A 57 3.86 12.42 -0.77
N SER A 58 4.73 13.43 -0.66
CA SER A 58 5.98 13.45 -1.43
C SER A 58 6.89 12.27 -1.09
N GLU A 59 6.83 11.76 0.14
CA GLU A 59 7.64 10.62 0.62
C GLU A 59 6.87 9.30 0.73
N ILE A 60 5.65 9.22 0.15
CA ILE A 60 4.70 8.12 0.40
C ILE A 60 5.24 6.73 0.06
N PHE A 61 6.20 6.63 -0.86
CA PHE A 61 6.82 5.36 -1.28
C PHE A 61 8.29 5.25 -0.88
N GLY A 62 8.76 6.17 -0.04
CA GLY A 62 10.15 6.42 0.28
C GLY A 62 10.43 6.35 1.77
N GLY A 63 10.40 7.51 2.43
CA GLY A 63 10.69 7.67 3.86
C GLY A 63 10.03 6.60 4.73
N ARG A 64 8.72 6.43 4.64
CA ARG A 64 8.00 5.45 5.47
C ARG A 64 8.41 4.00 5.19
N ILE A 65 8.76 3.67 3.94
CA ILE A 65 9.23 2.32 3.58
C ILE A 65 10.58 2.03 4.21
N LYS A 66 11.49 3.01 4.27
CA LYS A 66 12.79 2.87 4.97
C LYS A 66 12.61 2.61 6.46
N GLU A 67 11.69 3.32 7.11
CA GLU A 67 11.37 3.10 8.53
C GLU A 67 10.84 1.69 8.77
N ILE A 68 9.92 1.22 7.93
CA ILE A 68 9.36 -0.14 8.04
C ILE A 68 10.45 -1.19 7.84
N LEU A 69 11.34 -1.00 6.86
CA LEU A 69 12.47 -1.89 6.65
C LEU A 69 13.43 -1.92 7.83
N ALA A 70 13.67 -0.79 8.50
CA ALA A 70 14.48 -0.75 9.71
C ALA A 70 13.85 -1.59 10.84
N VAL A 71 12.53 -1.48 11.03
CA VAL A 71 11.78 -2.31 12.00
C VAL A 71 11.88 -3.80 11.62
N LYS A 72 11.61 -4.15 10.36
CA LYS A 72 11.72 -5.53 9.86
C LYS A 72 13.12 -6.12 10.10
N ASN A 73 14.16 -5.36 9.76
CA ASN A 73 15.56 -5.79 9.92
C ASN A 73 15.99 -5.92 11.38
N SER A 74 15.28 -5.28 12.32
CA SER A 74 15.47 -5.48 13.76
C SER A 74 14.77 -6.75 14.31
N GLY A 75 14.16 -7.55 13.44
CA GLY A 75 13.46 -8.80 13.80
C GLY A 75 12.05 -8.58 14.34
N LYS A 76 11.45 -7.41 14.10
CA LYS A 76 10.09 -7.07 14.52
C LYS A 76 9.09 -7.28 13.39
N PRO A 77 7.85 -7.71 13.70
CA PRO A 77 6.90 -8.10 12.67
C PRO A 77 6.34 -6.89 11.92
N VAL A 78 6.19 -7.02 10.61
CA VAL A 78 5.49 -6.07 9.74
C VAL A 78 4.27 -6.77 9.16
N VAL A 79 3.08 -6.36 9.61
CA VAL A 79 1.82 -7.04 9.33
C VAL A 79 0.94 -6.16 8.45
N GLY A 80 0.53 -6.69 7.31
CA GLY A 80 -0.48 -6.07 6.46
C GLY A 80 -1.90 -6.46 6.89
N THR A 81 -2.83 -5.50 6.92
CA THR A 81 -4.21 -5.72 7.33
C THR A 81 -5.19 -5.07 6.36
N PHE A 82 -6.45 -5.55 6.36
CA PHE A 82 -7.51 -5.05 5.48
C PHE A 82 -8.78 -4.64 6.22
N CYS A 83 -8.78 -4.72 7.56
CA CYS A 83 -9.93 -4.43 8.39
C CYS A 83 -9.51 -3.86 9.73
N VAL A 84 -10.33 -2.97 10.26
CA VAL A 84 -10.16 -2.34 11.58
C VAL A 84 -10.42 -3.30 12.74
N TYR A 85 -11.04 -4.46 12.50
CA TYR A 85 -11.24 -5.48 13.53
C TYR A 85 -9.96 -6.24 13.88
N ILE A 86 -8.93 -6.18 13.02
CA ILE A 86 -7.65 -6.80 13.32
C ILE A 86 -6.96 -5.94 14.40
N PRO A 87 -6.58 -6.52 15.54
CA PRO A 87 -6.09 -5.76 16.70
C PRO A 87 -4.68 -5.23 16.46
N GLU A 88 -4.58 -4.02 15.92
CA GLU A 88 -3.32 -3.31 15.70
C GLU A 88 -2.50 -3.18 16.99
N GLU A 89 -3.18 -3.06 18.13
CA GLU A 89 -2.57 -2.93 19.45
C GLU A 89 -1.63 -4.10 19.78
N ILE A 90 -1.94 -5.31 19.30
CA ILE A 90 -1.09 -6.50 19.51
C ILE A 90 0.21 -6.39 18.70
N VAL A 91 0.12 -5.92 17.45
CA VAL A 91 1.30 -5.73 16.58
C VAL A 91 2.19 -4.63 17.15
N VAL A 92 1.61 -3.52 17.59
CA VAL A 92 2.32 -2.40 18.20
C VAL A 92 2.96 -2.80 19.54
N ALA A 93 2.26 -3.57 20.37
CA ALA A 93 2.82 -4.07 21.64
C ALA A 93 4.04 -4.98 21.44
N ALA A 94 4.12 -5.70 20.32
CA ALA A 94 5.30 -6.48 19.95
C ALA A 94 6.48 -5.63 19.44
N GLY A 95 6.28 -4.31 19.25
CA GLY A 95 7.21 -3.39 18.62
C GLY A 95 7.24 -3.51 17.09
N GLY A 96 6.20 -4.10 16.50
CA GLY A 96 6.03 -4.24 15.06
C GLY A 96 5.33 -3.05 14.40
N VAL A 97 5.02 -3.21 13.11
CA VAL A 97 4.25 -2.23 12.33
C VAL A 97 3.01 -2.90 11.74
N CYS A 98 1.84 -2.30 11.96
CA CYS A 98 0.59 -2.65 11.31
C CYS A 98 0.36 -1.70 10.12
N ILE A 99 0.00 -2.25 8.95
CA ILE A 99 -0.18 -1.47 7.72
C ILE A 99 -1.53 -1.80 7.09
N GLY A 100 -2.40 -0.80 6.93
CA GLY A 100 -3.64 -0.95 6.15
C GLY A 100 -3.35 -1.02 4.65
N LEU A 101 -3.70 -2.14 4.01
CA LEU A 101 -3.41 -2.43 2.60
C LEU A 101 -4.66 -2.46 1.69
N CYS A 102 -5.79 -1.91 2.15
CA CYS A 102 -6.99 -1.79 1.33
C CYS A 102 -6.68 -1.02 0.02
N GLY A 103 -7.01 -1.62 -1.11
CA GLY A 103 -6.68 -1.06 -2.42
C GLY A 103 -7.60 0.09 -2.82
N GLY A 104 -7.02 1.19 -3.31
CA GLY A 104 -7.74 2.39 -3.76
C GLY A 104 -7.44 2.80 -5.21
N SER A 105 -6.66 2.02 -5.95
CA SER A 105 -6.25 2.37 -7.33
C SER A 105 -6.83 1.42 -8.37
N PRO A 106 -7.49 1.93 -9.42
CA PRO A 106 -7.89 1.12 -10.56
C PRO A 106 -6.70 0.50 -11.33
N GLY A 107 -5.50 1.07 -11.22
CA GLY A 107 -4.33 0.68 -12.02
C GLY A 107 -3.81 -0.73 -11.75
N SER A 108 -4.16 -1.33 -10.62
CA SER A 108 -3.81 -2.71 -10.26
C SER A 108 -4.92 -3.73 -10.54
N ILE A 109 -6.16 -3.28 -10.78
CA ILE A 109 -7.31 -4.18 -11.01
C ILE A 109 -7.08 -5.16 -12.17
N PRO A 110 -6.48 -4.77 -13.32
CA PRO A 110 -6.23 -5.71 -14.41
C PRO A 110 -5.33 -6.90 -14.05
N ASP A 111 -4.45 -6.76 -13.05
CA ASP A 111 -3.64 -7.90 -12.57
C ASP A 111 -4.46 -8.87 -11.74
N ALA A 112 -5.39 -8.35 -10.94
CA ALA A 112 -6.29 -9.19 -10.18
C ALA A 112 -7.26 -9.94 -11.09
N GLU A 113 -7.82 -9.31 -12.11
CA GLU A 113 -8.80 -9.93 -13.02
C GLU A 113 -8.25 -11.05 -13.91
N LYS A 114 -6.93 -11.28 -13.87
CA LYS A 114 -6.31 -12.50 -14.44
C LYS A 114 -6.69 -13.76 -13.65
N ILE A 115 -7.04 -13.62 -12.37
CA ILE A 115 -7.31 -14.72 -11.43
C ILE A 115 -8.66 -14.54 -10.72
N LEU A 116 -8.98 -13.33 -10.27
CA LEU A 116 -10.21 -13.00 -9.56
C LEU A 116 -11.34 -12.65 -10.53
N PRO A 117 -12.61 -12.93 -10.18
CA PRO A 117 -13.75 -12.53 -11.00
C PRO A 117 -13.85 -11.01 -11.16
N ARG A 118 -14.29 -10.55 -12.34
CA ARG A 118 -14.45 -9.11 -12.62
C ARG A 118 -15.56 -8.46 -11.80
N ASN A 119 -16.55 -9.24 -11.38
CA ASN A 119 -17.79 -8.80 -10.72
C ASN A 119 -17.72 -8.75 -9.19
N ILE A 120 -16.52 -8.66 -8.60
CA ILE A 120 -16.34 -8.45 -7.15
C ILE A 120 -15.87 -7.02 -6.84
N CYS A 121 -15.87 -6.68 -5.55
CA CYS A 121 -15.48 -5.38 -5.02
C CYS A 121 -14.13 -4.87 -5.60
N PRO A 122 -14.06 -3.63 -6.12
CA PRO A 122 -12.83 -3.09 -6.69
C PRO A 122 -11.69 -2.90 -5.67
N MET A 123 -12.01 -2.72 -4.38
CA MET A 123 -11.00 -2.64 -3.31
C MET A 123 -10.22 -3.96 -3.19
N VAL A 124 -10.93 -5.10 -3.20
CA VAL A 124 -10.34 -6.44 -3.13
C VAL A 124 -9.47 -6.70 -4.37
N LYS A 125 -9.99 -6.37 -5.55
CA LYS A 125 -9.24 -6.48 -6.81
C LYS A 125 -7.99 -5.58 -6.79
N SER A 126 -8.11 -4.34 -6.33
CA SER A 126 -6.99 -3.41 -6.28
C SER A 126 -5.89 -3.90 -5.33
N ALA A 127 -6.25 -4.36 -4.13
CA ALA A 127 -5.31 -4.90 -3.15
C ALA A 127 -4.58 -6.15 -3.67
N TYR A 128 -5.30 -7.17 -4.13
CA TYR A 128 -4.69 -8.38 -4.69
C TYR A 128 -3.81 -8.05 -5.89
N GLY A 129 -4.28 -7.17 -6.77
CA GLY A 129 -3.56 -6.73 -7.95
C GLY A 129 -2.23 -6.03 -7.62
N PHE A 130 -2.17 -5.26 -6.52
CA PHE A 130 -0.92 -4.63 -6.08
C PHE A 130 0.14 -5.65 -5.71
N LYS A 131 -0.23 -6.73 -5.01
CA LYS A 131 0.72 -7.82 -4.69
C LYS A 131 1.08 -8.62 -5.93
N ALA A 132 0.10 -9.07 -6.70
CA ALA A 132 0.30 -9.88 -7.90
C ALA A 132 1.13 -9.15 -8.97
N GLY A 133 0.90 -7.85 -9.15
CA GLY A 133 1.64 -7.00 -10.08
C GLY A 133 2.98 -6.51 -9.55
N ARG A 134 3.31 -6.73 -8.27
CA ARG A 134 4.54 -6.23 -7.60
C ARG A 134 4.72 -4.71 -7.73
N ILE A 135 3.63 -3.95 -7.63
CA ILE A 135 3.57 -2.49 -7.84
C ILE A 135 3.13 -1.72 -6.59
N CYS A 136 3.41 -2.24 -5.40
CA CYS A 136 3.18 -1.55 -4.13
C CYS A 136 4.31 -1.88 -3.15
N PRO A 137 5.13 -0.90 -2.73
CA PRO A 137 6.24 -1.18 -1.82
C PRO A 137 5.74 -1.65 -0.46
N TYR A 138 4.63 -1.08 0.05
CA TYR A 138 4.02 -1.52 1.30
C TYR A 138 3.65 -3.00 1.30
N PHE A 139 3.14 -3.52 0.19
CA PHE A 139 2.82 -4.96 0.07
C PHE A 139 4.07 -5.84 -0.10
N GLN A 140 5.20 -5.29 -0.56
CA GLN A 140 6.45 -6.05 -0.66
C GLN A 140 7.21 -6.08 0.67
N VAL A 141 7.02 -5.11 1.56
CA VAL A 141 7.77 -5.06 2.83
C VAL A 141 7.15 -5.91 3.94
N VAL A 142 5.86 -6.22 3.90
CA VAL A 142 5.19 -7.02 4.94
C VAL A 142 5.76 -8.44 5.05
N ASP A 143 5.82 -8.98 6.26
CA ASP A 143 6.16 -10.39 6.51
C ASP A 143 5.01 -11.32 6.13
N PHE A 144 3.80 -10.90 6.49
CA PHE A 144 2.56 -11.62 6.22
C PHE A 144 1.39 -10.64 6.22
N VAL A 145 0.23 -11.11 5.76
CA VAL A 145 -1.04 -10.40 5.95
C VAL A 145 -1.93 -11.13 6.94
N TYR A 146 -2.68 -10.35 7.70
CA TYR A 146 -3.79 -10.83 8.50
C TYR A 146 -5.07 -10.45 7.77
N GLY A 147 -5.78 -11.44 7.23
CA GLY A 147 -7.10 -11.31 6.64
C GLY A 147 -8.21 -11.65 7.63
N GLU A 148 -9.44 -11.41 7.23
CA GLU A 148 -10.63 -11.61 8.05
C GLU A 148 -11.82 -12.18 7.25
N THR A 149 -12.76 -12.85 7.92
CA THR A 149 -13.95 -13.49 7.30
C THR A 149 -15.15 -12.56 7.08
N THR A 150 -14.94 -11.25 6.90
CA THR A 150 -16.04 -10.25 6.86
C THR A 150 -16.98 -10.38 5.66
N CYS A 151 -16.45 -10.41 4.44
CA CYS A 151 -17.26 -10.53 3.22
C CYS A 151 -16.77 -11.68 2.34
N ASP A 152 -17.65 -12.19 1.47
CA ASP A 152 -17.34 -13.34 0.62
C ASP A 152 -16.12 -13.09 -0.28
N ALA A 153 -16.04 -11.90 -0.89
CA ALA A 153 -14.93 -11.55 -1.78
C ALA A 153 -13.59 -11.57 -1.05
N LYS A 154 -13.52 -11.02 0.17
CA LYS A 154 -12.29 -11.02 0.98
C LYS A 154 -11.93 -12.43 1.43
N LYS A 155 -12.87 -13.12 2.09
CA LYS A 155 -12.69 -14.48 2.62
C LYS A 155 -12.09 -15.43 1.57
N LYS A 156 -12.66 -15.43 0.35
CA LYS A 156 -12.18 -16.29 -0.74
C LYS A 156 -10.89 -15.79 -1.39
N THR A 157 -10.64 -14.47 -1.39
CA THR A 157 -9.38 -13.92 -1.93
C THR A 157 -8.18 -14.26 -1.05
N TRP A 158 -8.36 -14.38 0.28
CA TRP A 158 -7.28 -14.76 1.20
C TRP A 158 -6.67 -16.13 0.87
N GLU A 159 -7.50 -17.11 0.51
CA GLU A 159 -7.04 -18.44 0.07
C GLU A 159 -6.15 -18.39 -1.18
N ILE A 160 -6.35 -17.38 -2.03
CA ILE A 160 -5.57 -17.17 -3.25
C ILE A 160 -4.33 -16.33 -2.94
N LEU A 161 -4.46 -15.30 -2.11
CA LEU A 161 -3.38 -14.42 -1.69
C LEU A 161 -2.28 -15.17 -0.93
N ASP A 162 -2.65 -16.20 -0.17
CA ASP A 162 -1.72 -17.07 0.57
C ASP A 162 -0.64 -17.71 -0.32
N ARG A 163 -0.94 -17.89 -1.61
CA ARG A 163 0.02 -18.40 -2.61
C ARG A 163 1.14 -17.40 -2.95
N LEU A 164 0.95 -16.12 -2.64
CA LEU A 164 1.87 -15.03 -2.95
C LEU A 164 2.52 -14.43 -1.70
N LEU A 165 1.86 -14.51 -0.56
CA LEU A 165 2.30 -13.98 0.73
C LEU A 165 1.57 -14.73 1.84
N PRO A 166 2.27 -15.21 2.90
CA PRO A 166 1.61 -15.86 4.02
C PRO A 166 0.41 -15.06 4.53
N THR A 167 -0.75 -15.71 4.61
CA THR A 167 -2.02 -15.09 4.94
C THR A 167 -2.68 -15.83 6.11
N TYR A 168 -2.73 -15.18 7.27
CA TYR A 168 -3.47 -15.68 8.43
C TYR A 168 -4.88 -15.12 8.40
N VAL A 169 -5.90 -15.91 8.73
CA VAL A 169 -7.30 -15.48 8.66
C VAL A 169 -7.92 -15.49 10.04
N MET A 170 -8.43 -14.35 10.47
CA MET A 170 -9.24 -14.20 11.68
C MET A 170 -10.70 -14.52 11.34
N GLU A 171 -11.30 -15.43 12.09
CA GLU A 171 -12.74 -15.64 12.05
C GLU A 171 -13.43 -14.58 12.89
N ILE A 172 -14.33 -13.84 12.23
CA ILE A 172 -15.20 -12.79 12.77
C ILE A 172 -16.63 -13.00 12.29
#